data_AF-A0A6B1FFY5-F1
#
_entry.id   AF-A0A6B1FFY5-F1
#
_cell.length_a   1.000
_cell.length_b   1.000
_cell.length_c   1.000
_cell.angle_alpha   90.00
_cell.angle_beta   90.00
_cell.angle_gamma   90.00
#
_symmetry.space_group_name_H-M   'P 1'
#
loop_
_entity.id
_entity.type
_entity.pdbx_description
1 polymer ?
#
loop_
_entity_poly.entity_id
_entity_poly.type
_entity_poly.pdbx_seq_one_letter_code
_entity_poly.pdbx_strand_id
1 'polypeptide(L)' 'VEVKTRATRTGGAALAPIRRLKQRAVVAAARRWIHENGRRGCVYRFDAIGVELRGDRVVIEHLPDAWRP' A
#
# COMPACT_ATOMS: atom_id res chain seq x y z
N VAL A 1 2.75 0.77 4.78
CA VAL A 1 2.17 -0.17 3.80
C VAL A 1 0.68 0.12 3.73
N GLU A 2 0.12 0.18 2.52
CA GLU A 2 -1.31 0.31 2.28
C GLU A 2 -1.88 -1.07 1.86
N VAL A 3 -3.00 -1.49 2.46
CA VAL A 3 -3.63 -2.79 2.15
C VAL A 3 -4.99 -2.56 1.48
N LYS A 4 -5.24 -3.22 0.35
CA LYS A 4 -6.51 -3.14 -0.38
C LYS A 4 -7.08 -4.53 -0.63
N THR A 5 -8.28 -4.78 -0.10
CA THR A 5 -9.02 -6.01 -0.35
C THR A 5 -9.98 -5.85 -1.53
N ARG A 6 -10.18 -6.91 -2.31
CA ARG A 6 -11.25 -7.03 -3.32
C ARG A 6 -11.85 -8.43 -3.35
N ALA A 7 -13.16 -8.51 -3.54
CA ALA A 7 -13.90 -9.77 -3.66
C ALA A 7 -14.06 -10.25 -5.11
N THR A 8 -13.91 -9.37 -6.11
CA THR A 8 -14.04 -9.70 -7.55
C THR A 8 -13.09 -8.86 -8.41
N ARG A 9 -12.71 -9.42 -9.57
CA ARG A 9 -11.77 -8.83 -10.54
C ARG A 9 -12.49 -8.20 -11.74
N THR A 10 -13.37 -7.24 -11.50
CA THR A 10 -13.90 -6.37 -12.57
C THR A 10 -12.91 -5.21 -12.80
N GLY A 11 -11.81 -5.49 -13.50
CA GLY A 11 -10.88 -4.48 -14.00
C GLY A 11 -9.43 -4.59 -13.49
N GLY A 12 -8.56 -5.22 -14.30
CA GLY A 12 -7.10 -5.11 -14.17
C GLY A 12 -6.44 -5.87 -13.00
N ALA A 13 -5.14 -5.64 -12.83
CA ALA A 13 -4.35 -6.13 -11.67
C ALA A 13 -5.00 -5.67 -10.35
N ALA A 14 -4.85 -6.44 -9.26
CA ALA A 14 -5.57 -6.17 -8.00
C ALA A 14 -5.22 -4.77 -7.44
N LEU A 15 -4.05 -4.28 -7.81
CA LEU A 15 -3.49 -2.98 -7.47
C LEU A 15 -3.83 -1.92 -8.53
N ALA A 16 -5.07 -1.43 -8.51
CA ALA A 16 -5.37 -0.15 -9.13
C ALA A 16 -4.52 0.96 -8.45
N PRO A 17 -4.04 1.98 -9.18
CA PRO A 17 -3.22 3.05 -8.61
C PRO A 17 -3.86 3.65 -7.36
N ILE A 18 -3.08 3.77 -6.29
CA ILE A 18 -3.54 4.40 -5.04
C ILE A 18 -3.85 5.87 -5.35
N ARG A 19 -5.09 6.30 -5.11
CA ARG A 19 -5.51 7.68 -5.38
C ARG A 19 -4.61 8.67 -4.64
N ARG A 20 -4.27 9.79 -5.29
CA ARG A 20 -3.40 10.84 -4.72
C ARG A 20 -3.82 11.32 -3.33
N LEU A 21 -5.13 11.43 -3.08
CA LEU A 21 -5.64 11.80 -1.75
C LEU A 21 -5.20 10.79 -0.67
N LYS A 22 -5.26 9.49 -0.97
CA LYS A 22 -4.85 8.43 -0.05
C LYS A 22 -3.33 8.40 0.12
N GLN A 23 -2.57 8.61 -0.95
CA GLN A 23 -1.12 8.77 -0.87
C GLN A 23 -0.72 9.88 0.10
N ARG A 24 -1.35 11.08 -0.01
CA ARG A 24 -1.06 12.22 0.89
C ARG A 24 -1.34 11.90 2.35
N ALA A 25 -2.45 11.24 2.65
CA ALA A 25 -2.80 10.85 4.02
C ALA A 25 -1.77 9.89 4.62
N VAL A 26 -1.36 8.87 3.85
CA VAL A 26 -0.35 7.89 4.30
C VAL A 26 1.03 8.56 4.44
N VAL A 27 1.39 9.48 3.56
CA VAL A 27 2.64 10.27 3.67
C VAL A 27 2.65 11.12 4.95
N ALA A 28 1.53 11.78 5.27
CA ALA A 28 1.43 12.57 6.50
C ALA A 28 1.60 11.71 7.75
N ALA A 29 0.92 10.56 7.81
CA ALA A 29 1.05 9.61 8.91
C ALA A 29 2.49 9.06 9.02
N ALA A 30 3.10 8.70 7.89
CA ALA A 30 4.47 8.19 7.85
C ALA A 30 5.49 9.24 8.32
N ARG A 31 5.34 10.51 7.91
CA ARG A 31 6.23 11.59 8.37
C ARG A 31 6.20 11.75 9.89
N ARG A 32 5.01 11.72 10.49
CA ARG A 32 4.86 11.75 11.95
C ARG A 32 5.53 10.55 12.61
N TRP A 33 5.26 9.35 12.10
CA TRP A 33 5.84 8.13 12.66
C TRP A 33 7.37 8.11 12.56
N ILE A 34 7.94 8.55 11.43
CA ILE A 34 9.40 8.65 11.24
C ILE A 34 10.01 9.69 12.19
N HIS A 35 9.34 10.82 12.42
CA HIS A 35 9.81 11.81 13.38
C HIS A 35 9.89 11.23 14.81
N GLU A 36 8.88 10.45 15.21
CA GLU A 36 8.77 9.89 16.57
C GLU A 36 9.59 8.60 16.77
N ASN A 37 9.75 7.78 15.73
CA ASN A 37 10.26 6.40 15.84
C ASN A 37 11.35 6.07 14.81
N GLY A 38 11.72 7.03 13.97
CA GLY A 38 12.64 6.82 12.87
C GLY A 38 14.02 6.38 13.35
N ARG A 39 14.68 5.56 12.54
CA ARG A 39 16.05 5.11 12.76
C ARG A 39 16.94 5.74 11.71
N ARG A 40 18.02 6.38 12.15
CA ARG A 40 19.03 6.94 11.24
C ARG A 40 19.64 5.81 10.41
N GLY A 41 19.84 6.06 9.12
CA GLY A 41 20.39 5.09 8.17
C GLY A 41 19.36 4.14 7.53
N CYS A 42 18.09 4.17 7.94
CA CYS A 42 17.04 3.39 7.28
C CYS A 42 16.42 4.13 6.10
N VAL A 43 16.06 3.39 5.06
CA VAL A 43 15.26 3.87 3.93
C VAL A 43 13.80 3.46 4.14
N TYR A 44 12.89 4.41 4.04
CA TYR A 44 11.45 4.19 4.16
C TYR A 44 10.81 4.15 2.79
N ARG A 45 9.89 3.20 2.58
CA ARG A 45 9.21 2.97 1.30
C ARG A 45 7.71 2.84 1.50
N PHE A 46 6.96 3.26 0.49
CA PHE A 46 5.51 3.13 0.47
C PHE A 46 5.10 1.94 -0.40
N ASP A 47 4.72 0.85 0.25
CA ASP A 47 4.31 -0.38 -0.42
C ASP A 47 2.78 -0.51 -0.45
N ALA A 48 2.28 -1.24 -1.45
CA ALA A 48 0.88 -1.62 -1.56
C ALA A 48 0.74 -3.15 -1.53
N ILE A 49 -0.24 -3.64 -0.79
CA ILE A 49 -0.62 -5.05 -0.78
C ILE A 49 -2.06 -5.16 -1.27
N GLY A 50 -2.25 -5.86 -2.38
CA GLY A 50 -3.54 -6.30 -2.87
C GLY A 50 -3.89 -7.64 -2.24
N VAL A 51 -5.11 -7.76 -1.72
CA VAL A 51 -5.65 -9.03 -1.22
C VAL A 51 -6.92 -9.32 -2.00
N GLU A 52 -6.94 -10.44 -2.70
CA GLU A 52 -8.06 -10.87 -3.51
C GLU A 52 -8.65 -12.18 -2.97
N LEU A 53 -9.97 -12.20 -2.77
CA LEU A 53 -10.70 -13.43 -2.47
C LEU A 53 -11.17 -14.07 -3.78
N ARG A 54 -10.72 -15.29 -4.06
CA ARG A 54 -11.11 -16.09 -5.23
C ARG A 54 -11.75 -17.39 -4.76
N GLY A 55 -13.08 -17.38 -4.61
CA GLY A 55 -13.79 -18.50 -4.00
C GLY A 55 -13.37 -18.67 -2.54
N ASP A 56 -12.80 -19.82 -2.20
CA ASP A 56 -12.24 -20.16 -0.88
C ASP A 56 -10.76 -19.77 -0.72
N ARG A 57 -10.12 -19.24 -1.77
CA ARG A 57 -8.69 -18.90 -1.76
C ARG A 57 -8.44 -17.41 -1.56
N VAL A 58 -7.40 -17.10 -0.79
CA VAL A 58 -6.84 -15.76 -0.66
C VAL A 58 -5.60 -15.66 -1.56
N VAL A 59 -5.58 -14.67 -2.45
CA VAL A 59 -4.41 -14.32 -3.27
C VAL A 59 -3.86 -12.99 -2.78
N ILE A 60 -2.57 -12.95 -2.48
CA ILE A 60 -1.88 -11.74 -2.01
C ILE A 60 -0.91 -11.29 -3.11
N GLU A 61 -1.01 -10.02 -3.50
CA GLU A 61 -0.12 -9.35 -4.43
C GLU A 61 0.61 -8.23 -3.69
N HIS A 62 1.94 -8.24 -3.67
CA HIS A 62 2.74 -7.18 -3.07
C HIS A 62 3.40 -6.34 -4.16
N LEU A 63 3.16 -5.04 -4.13
CA LEU A 63 3.85 -4.05 -4.94
C LEU A 63 4.79 -3.22 -4.06
N PRO A 64 6.10 -3.47 -4.13
CA PRO A 64 7.08 -2.61 -3.49
C PRO A 64 7.15 -1.26 -4.21
N ASP A 65 7.46 -0.19 -3.46
CA ASP A 65 7.61 1.17 -4.02
C ASP A 65 6.39 1.64 -4.81
N ALA A 66 5.19 1.29 -4.33
CA ALA A 66 3.94 1.53 -5.03
C ALA A 66 3.69 3.01 -5.36
N TRP A 67 4.31 3.94 -4.63
CA TRP A 67 4.42 5.34 -5.02
C TRP A 67 5.58 6.06 -4.33
N ARG A 68 5.97 7.21 -4.89
CA ARG A 68 6.94 8.13 -4.30
C ARG A 68 6.27 9.48 -3.98
N PRO A 69 6.48 10.06 -2.78
CA PRO A 69 5.93 11.37 -2.39
C PRO A 69 6.58 12.55 -3.11
#